data_AF-A0A327L0W8-F1
#
_entry.id   AF-A0A327L0W8-F1
#
_cell.length_a   1.000
_cell.length_b   1.000
_cell.length_c   1.000
_cell.angle_alpha   90.00
_cell.angle_beta   90.00
_cell.angle_gamma   90.00
#
_symmetry.space_group_name_H-M   'P 1'
#
loop_
_entity.id
_entity.type
_entity.pdbx_description
1 polymer ?
#
loop_
_entity_poly.entity_id
_entity_poly.type
_entity_poly.pdbx_seq_one_letter_code
_entity_poly.pdbx_strand_id
1 'polypeptide(L)' 'MRADQAAAYLDYETTGQLYAAVSRGEAPRPTASRLRDGRRENVWALESLRRHVANRHEISSDVDIPRESIGSLI' A
#
# COMPACT_ATOMS: atom_id res chain seq x y z
N MET A 1 -1.31 7.52 10.34
CA MET A 1 -1.84 8.15 9.12
C MET A 1 -3.34 8.01 9.09
N ARG A 2 -4.03 9.07 8.64
CA ARG A 2 -5.45 9.00 8.30
C ARG A 2 -5.66 8.29 6.96
N ALA A 3 -6.91 7.91 6.67
CA ALA A 3 -7.26 7.21 5.43
C ALA A 3 -6.78 7.95 4.16
N ASP A 4 -6.93 9.28 4.12
CA ASP A 4 -6.48 10.14 3.02
C ASP A 4 -4.98 10.02 2.75
N GLN A 5 -4.17 10.17 3.81
CA GLN A 5 -2.71 10.05 3.70
C GLN A 5 -2.26 8.64 3.33
N ALA A 6 -2.96 7.61 3.84
CA ALA A 6 -2.67 6.23 3.51
C ALA A 6 -3.02 5.92 2.04
N ALA A 7 -4.09 6.52 1.51
CA ALA A 7 -4.46 6.41 0.11
C ALA A 7 -3.39 7.04 -0.78
N ALA A 8 -2.99 8.28 -0.49
CA ALA A 8 -1.92 8.95 -1.22
C ALA A 8 -0.57 8.20 -1.13
N TYR A 9 -0.24 7.60 0.02
CA TYR A 9 0.99 6.84 0.19
C TYR A 9 1.03 5.55 -0.66
N LEU A 10 -0.13 4.92 -0.86
CA LEU A 10 -0.29 3.70 -1.65
C LEU A 10 -0.68 3.98 -3.10
N ASP A 11 -0.65 5.25 -3.53
CA ASP A 11 -1.03 5.69 -4.87
C ASP A 11 -2.49 5.39 -5.25
N TYR A 12 -3.41 5.44 -4.27
CA TYR A 12 -4.85 5.36 -4.52
C TYR A 12 -5.45 6.74 -4.76
N GLU A 13 -6.29 6.84 -5.79
CA GLU A 13 -6.94 8.08 -6.20
C GLU A 13 -7.96 8.58 -5.17
N THR A 14 -8.57 7.66 -4.41
CA THR A 14 -9.57 8.01 -3.39
C THR A 14 -9.51 7.08 -2.19
N THR A 15 -9.90 7.59 -1.03
CA THR A 15 -10.09 6.79 0.19
C THR A 15 -11.07 5.63 0.00
N GLY A 16 -12.10 5.79 -0.82
CA GLY A 16 -13.01 4.68 -1.17
C GLY A 16 -12.30 3.52 -1.87
N GLN A 17 -11.33 3.82 -2.74
CA GLN A 17 -10.53 2.83 -3.45
C GLN A 17 -9.60 2.09 -2.46
N LEU A 18 -9.01 2.81 -1.52
CA LEU A 18 -8.27 2.21 -0.40
C LEU A 18 -9.15 1.24 0.40
N TYR A 19 -10.37 1.65 0.77
CA TYR A 19 -11.29 0.75 1.50
C TYR A 19 -11.67 -0.49 0.70
N ALA A 20 -11.91 -0.34 -0.60
CA ALA A 20 -12.17 -1.47 -1.48
C ALA A 20 -10.95 -2.41 -1.54
N ALA A 21 -9.73 -1.87 -1.67
CA ALA A 21 -8.50 -2.65 -1.67
C ALA A 21 -8.26 -3.37 -0.33
N VAL A 22 -8.59 -2.74 0.80
CA VAL A 22 -8.55 -3.38 2.13
C VAL A 22 -9.54 -4.54 2.20
N SER A 23 -10.75 -4.36 1.66
CA SER A 23 -11.77 -5.42 1.61
C SER A 23 -11.35 -6.58 0.70
N ARG A 24 -10.60 -6.30 -0.38
CA ARG A 24 -10.05 -7.31 -1.29
C ARG A 24 -8.79 -8.00 -0.76
N GLY A 25 -8.20 -7.48 0.32
CA GLY A 25 -6.93 -7.97 0.86
C GLY A 25 -5.69 -7.46 0.10
N GLU A 26 -5.88 -6.55 -0.84
CA GLU A 26 -4.80 -5.92 -1.63
C GLU A 26 -4.10 -4.79 -0.89
N ALA A 27 -4.74 -4.21 0.13
CA ALA A 27 -4.20 -3.15 0.98
C ALA A 27 -4.20 -3.56 2.46
N PRO A 28 -3.29 -2.99 3.28
CA PRO A 28 -3.19 -3.34 4.69
C PRO A 28 -4.40 -2.83 5.48
N ARG A 29 -4.88 -3.66 6.41
CA ARG A 29 -5.95 -3.30 7.34
C ARG A 29 -5.54 -2.13 8.23
N PRO A 30 -6.48 -1.26 8.63
CA PRO A 30 -6.18 -0.20 9.57
C PRO A 30 -5.69 -0.79 10.89
N THR A 31 -4.57 -0.27 11.39
CA THR A 31 -3.93 -0.73 12.63
C THR A 31 -4.66 -0.29 13.89
N ALA A 32 -5.38 0.82 13.82
CA ALA A 32 -6.12 1.35 14.95
C ALA A 32 -7.33 2.15 14.47
N SER A 33 -8.29 2.33 15.38
CA SER A 33 -9.41 3.24 15.20
C SER A 33 -9.27 4.35 16.23
N ARG A 34 -9.16 5.59 15.79
CA ARG A 34 -9.12 6.77 16.67
C ARG A 34 -10.51 7.37 16.71
N LEU A 35 -11.04 7.60 17.92
CA LEU A 35 -12.24 8.42 18.08
C LEU A 35 -11.86 9.89 17.96
N ARG A 36 -12.46 10.61 17.02
CA ARG A 36 -12.32 12.06 16.89
C ARG A 36 -13.69 12.65 16.62
N ASP A 37 -14.09 13.60 17.46
CA ASP A 37 -15.36 14.33 17.29
C ASP A 37 -16.59 13.39 17.19
N GLY A 38 -16.62 12.34 18.02
CA GLY A 38 -17.68 11.32 17.99
C GLY A 38 -17.67 10.40 16.76
N ARG A 39 -16.75 10.58 15.80
CA ARG A 39 -16.58 9.71 14.64
C ARG A 39 -15.36 8.81 14.81
N ARG A 40 -15.51 7.52 14.48
CA ARG A 40 -14.38 6.58 14.40
C ARG A 40 -13.62 6.85 13.09
N GLU A 41 -12.41 7.39 13.20
CA GLU A 41 -11.46 7.47 12.09
C GLU A 41 -10.54 6.24 12.14
N ASN A 42 -10.43 5.55 11.02
CA ASN A 42 -9.43 4.49 10.88
C ASN A 42 -8.04 5.09 10.67
N VAL A 43 -7.04 4.48 11.32
CA VAL A 43 -5.67 4.94 11.34
C VAL A 43 -4.74 3.81 10.91
N TRP A 44 -3.86 4.13 9.97
CA TRP A 44 -2.80 3.26 9.49
C TRP A 44 -1.46 3.67 10.08
N ALA A 45 -0.72 2.71 10.64
CA ALA A 45 0.66 2.91 11.05
C ALA A 45 1.56 2.92 9.82
N LEU A 46 2.53 3.85 9.78
CA LEU A 46 3.50 3.92 8.69
C LEU A 46 4.31 2.63 8.57
N GLU A 47 4.64 1.99 9.69
CA GLU A 47 5.36 0.72 9.70
C GLU A 47 4.56 -0.41 9.03
N SER A 48 3.24 -0.46 9.23
CA SER A 48 2.39 -1.45 8.56
C SER A 48 2.27 -1.21 7.06
N LEU A 49 2.20 0.06 6.64
CA LEU A 49 2.23 0.43 5.22
C LEU A 49 3.58 0.06 4.59
N ARG A 50 4.69 0.43 5.25
CA ARG A 50 6.05 0.07 4.81
C ARG A 50 6.25 -1.43 4.69
N ARG A 51 5.82 -2.20 5.68
CA ARG A 51 5.90 -3.68 5.64
C ARG A 51 5.07 -4.26 4.50
N HIS A 52 3.90 -3.71 4.24
CA HIS A 52 3.05 -4.16 3.14
C HIS A 52 3.67 -3.84 1.77
N VAL A 53 4.20 -2.62 1.59
CA VAL A 53 4.91 -2.22 0.36
C VAL A 53 6.17 -3.05 0.18
N ALA A 54 6.97 -3.26 1.23
CA ALA A 54 8.15 -4.11 1.20
C ALA A 54 7.78 -5.55 0.79
N ASN A 55 6.78 -6.16 1.43
CA ASN A 55 6.32 -7.50 1.08
C ASN A 55 5.76 -7.57 -0.35
N ARG A 56 5.02 -6.54 -0.81
CA ARG A 56 4.51 -6.45 -2.19
C ARG A 56 5.65 -6.29 -3.19
N HIS A 57 6.69 -5.53 -2.85
CA HIS A 57 7.89 -5.38 -3.67
C HIS A 57 8.73 -6.65 -3.67
N GLU A 58 8.82 -7.38 -2.56
CA GLU A 58 9.52 -8.68 -2.49
C GLU A 58 8.78 -9.74 -3.31
N ILE A 59 7.45 -9.79 -3.24
CA ILE A 59 6.61 -10.66 -4.09
C ILE A 59 6.69 -10.21 -5.56
N SER A 60 6.74 -8.91 -5.83
CA SER A 60 6.88 -8.37 -7.19
C SER A 60 8.29 -8.46 -7.73
N SER A 61 9.33 -8.62 -6.90
CA SER A 61 10.71 -8.80 -7.35
C SER A 61 10.95 -10.21 -7.91
N ASP A 62 9.99 -11.13 -7.74
CA ASP A 62 9.94 -12.40 -8.46
C ASP A 62 9.32 -12.25 -9.86
N VAL A 63 8.68 -11.11 -10.15
CA VAL A 63 8.07 -10.81 -11.46
C VAL A 63 8.81 -9.66 -12.12
N ASP A 64 9.70 -10.04 -13.03
CA ASP A 64 10.11 -9.28 -14.21
C ASP A 64 10.95 -8.01 -13.94
N ILE A 65 12.25 -8.23 -13.72
CA ILE A 65 13.22 -7.44 -14.50
C ILE A 65 13.63 -8.34 -15.67
N PRO A 66 13.14 -8.09 -16.90
CA PRO A 66 13.87 -8.59 -18.04
C PRO A 66 15.18 -7.82 -17.98
N ARG A 67 16.23 -8.53 -17.57
CA ARG A 67 17.61 -8.11 -17.78
C ARG A 67 17.73 -7.97 -19.29
N GLU A 68 17.39 -6.80 -19.82
CA GLU A 68 17.65 -6.46 -21.19
C GLU A 68 19.14 -6.69 -21.38
N SER A 69 19.42 -7.69 -22.19
CA SER A 69 20.74 -8.23 -22.40
C SER A 69 21.52 -7.20 -23.19
N ILE A 70 22.20 -6.29 -22.51
CA ILE A 70 23.18 -5.35 -23.10
C ILE A 70 24.47 -6.10 -23.45
N GLY A 71 24.33 -7.29 -24.04
CA GLY A 71 25.39 -8.26 -24.29
C GLY A 71 25.26 -8.90 -25.66
N SER A 72 24.85 -8.14 -26.67
CA SER A 72 24.99 -8.56 -28.07
C SER A 72 25.14 -7.35 -28.98
N LEU A 73 26.27 -6.66 -28.86
CA LEU A 73 26.83 -5.87 -29.95
C LEU A 73 28.35 -6.04 -29.90
N ILE A 74 28.81 -7.19 -30.42
CA ILE A 74 30.21 -7.43 -30.80
C ILE A 74 30.22 -7.69 -32.29
#